data_AF-A0A4R3U813-F1
#
_entry.id   AF-A0A4R3U813-F1
#
_cell.length_a   1.000
_cell.length_b   1.000
_cell.length_c   1.000
_cell.angle_alpha   90.00
_cell.angle_beta   90.00
_cell.angle_gamma   90.00
#
_symmetry.space_group_name_H-M   'P 1'
#
loop_
_entity.id
_entity.type
_entity.pdbx_description
1 polymer ?
#
loop_
_entity_poly.entity_id
_entity_poly.type
_entity_poly.pdbx_seq_one_letter_code
_entity_poly.pdbx_strand_id
1 'polypeptide(L)'
;MNIPSVTQFRPSTPPLCRSYVAIFFNHISVQFSPAVGVFGAQAEPMLRAVGALSDSLPDYLGAWPCSGPKRPRWLAIVDGLRTRGVERIRYLVGPDCRSKR
;
A
#
# COMPACT_ATOMS: atom_id res chain seq x y z
N MET A 1 5.01 -31.53 -26.07
CA MET A 1 5.46 -30.87 -24.81
C MET A 1 4.56 -29.69 -24.56
N ASN A 2 3.70 -29.75 -23.54
CA ASN A 2 2.76 -28.68 -23.18
C ASN A 2 3.42 -27.77 -22.14
N ILE A 3 3.59 -26.49 -22.46
CA ILE A 3 4.05 -25.46 -21.53
C ILE A 3 2.81 -25.01 -20.76
N PRO A 4 2.72 -25.16 -19.42
CA PRO A 4 1.62 -24.59 -18.67
C PRO A 4 1.70 -23.07 -18.72
N SER A 5 0.69 -22.46 -19.33
CA SER A 5 0.50 -21.01 -19.36
C SER A 5 0.50 -20.47 -17.94
N VAL A 6 1.49 -19.61 -17.64
CA VAL A 6 1.59 -18.89 -16.37
C VAL A 6 0.31 -18.09 -16.18
N THR A 7 -0.52 -18.52 -15.21
CA THR A 7 -1.70 -17.80 -14.79
C THR A 7 -1.24 -16.43 -14.29
N GLN A 8 -1.56 -15.38 -15.04
CA GLN A 8 -1.36 -14.01 -14.59
C GLN A 8 -2.10 -13.82 -13.27
N PHE A 9 -1.36 -13.70 -12.17
CA PHE A 9 -1.90 -13.33 -10.88
C PHE A 9 -2.37 -11.87 -10.97
N ARG A 10 -3.60 -11.64 -11.42
CA ARG A 10 -4.28 -10.37 -11.19
C ARG A 10 -4.66 -10.36 -9.71
N PRO A 11 -4.12 -9.46 -8.87
CA PRO A 11 -4.70 -9.27 -7.56
C PRO A 11 -6.09 -8.66 -7.82
N SER A 12 -7.14 -9.48 -7.69
CA SER A 12 -8.53 -9.05 -7.62
C SER A 12 -8.75 -8.33 -6.28
N THR A 13 -8.02 -7.25 -6.07
CA THR A 13 -8.26 -6.37 -4.93
C THR A 13 -9.63 -5.75 -5.19
N PRO A 14 -10.62 -5.89 -4.28
CA PRO A 14 -11.91 -5.27 -4.46
C PRO A 14 -11.74 -3.76 -4.68
N PRO A 15 -12.63 -3.13 -5.46
CA PRO A 15 -12.58 -1.69 -5.67
C PRO A 15 -12.66 -0.97 -4.32
N LEU A 16 -11.81 0.05 -4.15
CA LEU A 16 -11.83 0.84 -2.93
C LEU A 16 -13.09 1.71 -2.89
N CYS A 17 -13.55 2.08 -1.69
CA CYS A 17 -14.60 3.06 -1.55
C CYS A 17 -14.22 4.38 -2.25
N ARG A 18 -15.21 5.01 -2.90
CA ARG A 18 -15.01 6.26 -3.64
C ARG A 18 -14.77 7.46 -2.74
N SER A 19 -15.29 7.44 -1.52
CA SER A 19 -15.21 8.56 -0.58
C SER A 19 -14.77 8.09 0.80
N TYR A 20 -13.59 8.51 1.21
CA TYR A 20 -13.09 8.33 2.57
C TYR A 20 -13.15 9.65 3.35
N VAL A 21 -13.53 9.57 4.62
CA VAL A 21 -13.44 10.72 5.53
C VAL A 21 -11.97 11.01 5.81
N ALA A 22 -11.20 9.98 6.17
CA ALA A 22 -9.78 10.11 6.44
C ALA A 22 -8.99 8.93 5.85
N ILE A 23 -7.73 9.18 5.52
CA ILE A 23 -6.74 8.12 5.28
C ILE A 23 -5.57 8.34 6.25
N PHE A 24 -5.27 7.31 7.02
CA PHE A 24 -4.17 7.26 7.97
C PHE A 24 -3.03 6.45 7.40
N PHE A 25 -1.83 7.01 7.47
CA PHE A 25 -0.59 6.36 7.10
C PHE A 25 0.26 6.12 8.33
N ASN A 26 0.74 4.89 8.50
CA ASN A 26 1.64 4.52 9.58
C ASN A 26 2.77 3.61 9.10
N HIS A 27 3.91 3.68 9.78
CA HIS A 27 5.00 2.74 9.54
C HIS A 27 4.71 1.42 10.25
N ILE A 28 4.86 0.32 9.53
CA ILE A 28 4.84 -1.04 10.05
C ILE A 28 6.13 -1.75 9.63
N SER A 29 6.58 -2.72 10.41
CA SER A 29 7.70 -3.59 10.03
C SER A 29 7.15 -4.94 9.63
N VAL A 30 7.42 -5.38 8.40
CA VAL A 30 6.97 -6.69 7.91
C VAL A 30 8.18 -7.61 7.80
N GLN A 31 8.09 -8.77 8.44
CA GLN A 31 9.08 -9.84 8.31
C GLN A 31 8.68 -10.72 7.13
N PHE A 32 9.56 -10.84 6.13
CA PHE A 32 9.37 -11.79 5.04
C PHE A 32 10.01 -13.13 5.43
N SER A 33 9.24 -14.22 5.29
CA SER A 33 9.77 -15.57 5.52
C SER A 33 10.69 -15.97 4.36
N PRO A 34 11.87 -16.56 4.63
CA PRO A 34 12.87 -16.89 3.61
C PRO A 34 12.46 -18.00 2.63
N ALA A 35 11.25 -18.56 2.73
CA ALA A 35 10.76 -19.63 1.86
C ALA A 35 10.56 -19.21 0.38
N VAL A 36 10.60 -17.91 0.07
CA VAL A 36 10.52 -17.38 -1.29
C VAL A 36 11.76 -16.54 -1.58
N GLY A 37 12.86 -17.21 -1.92
CA GLY A 37 14.10 -16.73 -2.54
C GLY A 37 14.50 -15.24 -2.43
N VAL A 38 15.73 -15.05 -1.94
CA VAL A 38 16.65 -13.90 -2.16
C VAL A 38 16.63 -12.77 -1.13
N PHE A 39 15.65 -12.67 -0.23
CA PHE A 39 15.75 -11.73 0.89
C PHE A 39 16.01 -12.49 2.19
N GLY A 40 17.20 -12.30 2.77
CA GLY A 40 17.45 -12.70 4.16
C GLY A 40 16.37 -12.13 5.07
N ALA A 41 16.15 -12.74 6.25
CA ALA A 41 15.08 -12.45 7.20
C ALA A 41 15.15 -11.03 7.81
N GLN A 42 15.15 -10.00 6.97
CA GLN A 42 15.27 -8.62 7.34
C GLN A 42 13.89 -8.00 7.28
N ALA A 43 13.45 -7.46 8.41
CA ALA A 43 12.21 -6.70 8.48
C ALA A 43 12.34 -5.46 7.58
N GLU A 44 11.44 -5.31 6.62
CA GLU A 44 11.41 -4.12 5.76
C GLU A 44 10.38 -3.13 6.32
N PRO A 45 10.75 -1.86 6.55
CA PRO A 45 9.79 -0.85 6.94
C PRO A 45 8.84 -0.60 5.77
N MET A 46 7.55 -0.73 6.03
CA MET A 46 6.48 -0.44 5.09
C MET A 46 5.62 0.70 5.62
N LEU A 47 5.16 1.55 4.71
CA LEU A 47 4.11 2.50 4.97
C LEU A 47 2.77 1.85 4.64
N ARG A 48 1.93 1.68 5.65
CA ARG A 48 0.58 1.15 5.52
C ARG A 48 -0.43 2.31 5.46
N ALA A 49 -1.44 2.18 4.61
CA ALA A 49 -2.59 3.07 4.55
C ALA A 49 -3.87 2.38 5.01
N VAL A 50 -4.63 3.05 5.87
CA VAL A 50 -5.95 2.64 6.34
C VAL A 50 -6.92 3.79 6.13
N GLY A 51 -7.99 3.55 5.39
CA GLY A 51 -9.08 4.50 5.17
C GLY A 51 -10.12 4.38 6.27
N ALA A 52 -10.75 5.49 6.64
CA ALA A 52 -11.93 5.52 7.48
C ALA A 52 -13.14 5.99 6.66
N LEU A 53 -14.20 5.19 6.69
CA LEU A 53 -15.48 5.48 6.07
C LEU A 53 -16.35 6.38 6.98
N SER A 54 -17.51 6.79 6.50
CA SER A 54 -18.44 7.65 7.28
C SER A 54 -19.00 6.97 8.53
N ASP A 55 -19.06 5.64 8.53
CA ASP A 55 -19.44 4.80 9.68
C ASP A 55 -18.24 4.52 10.62
N SER A 56 -17.08 5.13 10.36
CA SER A 56 -15.83 4.92 11.08
C SER A 56 -15.25 3.51 10.97
N LEU A 57 -15.74 2.67 10.05
CA LEU A 57 -15.13 1.37 9.79
C LEU A 57 -13.79 1.53 9.06
N PRO A 58 -12.73 0.82 9.50
CA PRO A 58 -11.44 0.86 8.84
C PRO A 58 -11.45 0.01 7.56
N ASP A 59 -10.87 0.53 6.49
CA ASP A 59 -10.63 -0.19 5.25
C ASP A 59 -9.14 -0.20 4.91
N TYR A 60 -8.61 -1.35 4.49
CA TYR A 60 -7.21 -1.49 4.15
C TYR A 60 -6.94 -1.02 2.73
N LEU A 61 -6.20 0.07 2.59
CA LEU A 61 -5.96 0.68 1.29
C LEU A 61 -4.65 0.24 0.65
N GLY A 62 -3.70 -0.28 1.42
CA GLY A 62 -2.46 -0.82 0.88
C GLY A 62 -1.25 -0.63 1.80
N ALA A 63 -0.12 -1.16 1.34
CA ALA A 63 1.17 -0.95 1.97
C ALA A 63 2.26 -0.83 0.90
N TRP A 64 3.25 0.02 1.17
CA TRP A 64 4.36 0.31 0.26
C TRP A 64 5.69 0.28 1.02
N PRO A 65 6.79 -0.16 0.40
CA PRO A 65 8.09 -0.12 1.05
C PRO A 65 8.55 1.32 1.30
N CYS A 66 9.13 1.57 2.48
CA CYS A 66 9.69 2.87 2.85
C CYS A 66 11.15 3.05 2.39
N SER A 67 11.80 1.97 1.95
CA SER A 67 13.24 1.92 1.68
C SER A 67 13.57 1.29 0.33
N GLY A 68 14.82 1.49 -0.10
CA GLY A 68 15.37 0.85 -1.28
C GLY A 68 14.84 1.41 -2.60
N PRO A 69 15.20 0.78 -3.73
CA PRO A 69 14.84 1.23 -5.07
C PRO A 69 13.34 1.15 -5.35
N LYS A 70 12.58 0.42 -4.51
CA LYS A 70 11.13 0.23 -4.64
C LYS A 70 10.31 1.28 -3.90
N ARG A 71 10.93 2.20 -3.14
CA ARG A 71 10.21 3.24 -2.39
C ARG A 71 9.41 4.13 -3.35
N PRO A 72 8.08 4.12 -3.30
CA PRO A 72 7.28 4.98 -4.17
C PRO A 72 7.28 6.42 -3.66
N ARG A 73 7.19 7.36 -4.60
CA ARG A 73 6.93 8.77 -4.29
C ARG A 73 5.49 8.93 -3.79
N TRP A 74 5.24 9.95 -2.98
CA TRP A 74 3.90 10.23 -2.44
C TRP A 74 2.82 10.35 -3.52
N LEU A 75 3.15 11.05 -4.60
CA LEU A 75 2.27 11.19 -5.76
C LEU A 75 1.88 9.83 -6.35
N ALA A 76 2.81 8.89 -6.45
CA ALA A 76 2.53 7.55 -6.98
C ALA A 76 1.60 6.74 -6.06
N ILE A 77 1.71 6.93 -4.73
CA ILE A 77 0.78 6.31 -3.78
C ILE A 77 -0.63 6.89 -3.97
N VAL A 78 -0.76 8.22 -4.02
CA VAL A 78 -2.05 8.89 -4.20
C VAL A 78 -2.70 8.55 -5.55
N ASP A 79 -1.93 8.52 -6.62
CA ASP A 79 -2.42 8.13 -7.95
C ASP A 79 -2.81 6.64 -8.00
N GLY A 80 -2.07 5.78 -7.29
CA GLY A 80 -2.44 4.38 -7.11
C GLY A 80 -3.77 4.20 -6.36
N LEU A 81 -4.07 5.06 -5.38
CA LEU A 81 -5.37 5.04 -4.69
C LEU A 81 -6.49 5.52 -5.61
N ARG A 82 -6.25 6.58 -6.40
CA ARG A 82 -7.23 7.10 -7.37
C ARG A 82 -7.57 6.09 -8.45
N THR A 83 -6.57 5.43 -9.04
CA THR A 83 -6.76 4.39 -10.06
C THR A 83 -7.53 3.19 -9.53
N ARG A 84 -7.50 2.94 -8.21
CA ARG A 84 -8.28 1.90 -7.52
C ARG A 84 -9.68 2.34 -7.08
N GLY A 85 -10.08 3.58 -7.38
CA GLY A 85 -11.43 4.08 -7.17
C GLY A 85 -11.57 5.14 -6.08
N VAL A 86 -10.49 5.57 -5.41
CA VAL A 86 -10.60 6.64 -4.41
C VAL A 86 -10.76 8.00 -5.10
N GLU A 87 -11.96 8.58 -5.02
CA GLU A 87 -12.29 9.85 -5.67
C GLU A 87 -12.16 11.04 -4.71
N ARG A 88 -12.52 10.86 -3.42
CA ARG A 88 -12.54 11.94 -2.43
C ARG A 88 -11.94 11.50 -1.09
N ILE A 89 -11.10 12.38 -0.53
CA ILE A 89 -10.47 12.24 0.79
C ILE A 89 -10.61 13.59 1.50
N ARG A 90 -11.20 13.65 2.70
CA ARG A 90 -11.28 14.92 3.46
C ARG A 90 -10.02 15.19 4.26
N TYR A 91 -9.47 14.15 4.90
CA TYR A 91 -8.27 14.25 5.72
C TYR A 91 -7.23 13.22 5.32
N LEU A 92 -5.98 13.66 5.26
CA LEU A 92 -4.83 12.78 5.09
C LEU A 92 -3.92 12.97 6.29
N VAL A 93 -3.67 11.89 7.03
CA VAL A 93 -2.88 11.88 8.25
C VAL A 93 -1.74 10.90 8.08
N GLY A 94 -0.50 11.31 8.33
CA GLY A 94 0.65 10.43 8.15
C GLY A 94 1.94 11.04 8.67
N PRO A 95 3.02 10.25 8.73
CA PRO A 95 4.34 10.75 9.07
C PRO A 95 4.77 11.82 8.08
N ASP A 96 5.43 12.86 8.59
CA ASP A 96 5.88 14.00 7.79
C ASP A 96 6.84 13.49 6.69
N CYS A 97 6.48 13.68 5.43
CA CYS A 97 7.25 13.16 4.28
C CYS A 97 8.50 14.00 3.98
N ARG A 98 8.86 14.95 4.84
CA ARG A 98 10.09 15.73 4.70
C ARG A 98 11.28 14.83 4.98
N SER A 99 11.86 14.31 3.89
CA SER A 99 13.26 13.90 3.86
C SER A 99 14.06 14.94 4.64
N LYS A 100 14.70 14.55 5.74
CA LYS A 100 15.78 15.36 6.30
C LYS A 100 16.74 15.63 5.13
N ARG A 101 16.88 16.92 4.78
CA ARG A 101 17.97 17.37 3.90
C ARG A 101 19.28 17.23 4.67
#